data_AF-A0A497HJF1-F1
#
_entry.id   AF-A0A497HJF1-F1
#
_cell.length_a   1.000
_cell.length_b   1.000
_cell.length_c   1.000
_cell.angle_alpha   90.00
_cell.angle_beta   90.00
_cell.angle_gamma   90.00
#
_symmetry.space_group_name_H-M   'P 1'
#
loop_
_entity.id
_entity.type
_entity.pdbx_description
1 polymer ?
#
loop_
_entity_poly.entity_id
_entity_poly.type
_entity_poly.pdbx_seq_one_letter_code
_entity_poly.pdbx_strand_id
1 'polypeptide(L)'
;IHWMFYVHLICVSILIAYIPFSKIMHMAGIFLSPTRNMRNDSRMRRHVNPWIKPAKLHTYEEWEKEFKDQLVEVGIPLEYAKEEGESS
;
A
#
# COMPACT_ATOMS: atom_id res chain seq x y z
N ILE A 1 -27.94 -35.35 -40.13
CA ILE A 1 -26.76 -35.39 -39.23
C ILE A 1 -26.06 -34.03 -39.13
N HIS A 2 -25.62 -33.39 -40.23
CA HIS A 2 -24.85 -32.14 -40.18
C HIS A 2 -25.59 -30.94 -39.55
N TRP A 3 -26.86 -30.70 -39.92
CA TRP A 3 -27.60 -29.53 -39.40
C TRP A 3 -27.79 -29.58 -37.88
N MET A 4 -28.05 -30.77 -37.33
CA MET A 4 -28.25 -31.00 -35.90
C MET A 4 -26.96 -30.77 -35.11
N PHE A 5 -25.81 -31.10 -35.70
CA PHE A 5 -24.49 -30.81 -35.13
C PHE A 5 -24.23 -29.31 -35.04
N TYR A 6 -24.52 -28.55 -36.10
CA TYR A 6 -24.33 -27.09 -36.09
C TYR A 6 -25.30 -26.38 -35.13
N VAL A 7 -26.56 -26.81 -35.06
CA VAL A 7 -27.53 -26.28 -34.08
C VAL A 7 -27.04 -26.55 -32.66
N HIS A 8 -26.58 -27.77 -32.36
CA HIS A 8 -26.02 -28.10 -31.04
C HIS A 8 -24.80 -27.25 -30.70
N LEU A 9 -23.84 -27.13 -31.61
CA LEU A 9 -22.63 -26.31 -31.41
C LEU A 9 -22.97 -24.84 -31.14
N ILE A 10 -23.96 -24.30 -31.85
CA ILE A 10 -24.45 -22.92 -31.64
C ILE A 10 -25.12 -22.79 -30.27
N CYS A 11 -25.94 -23.74 -29.84
CA CYS A 11 -26.53 -23.69 -28.51
C CYS A 11 -25.48 -23.76 -27.40
N VAL A 12 -24.46 -24.61 -27.55
CA VAL A 12 -23.37 -24.75 -26.57
C VAL A 12 -22.48 -23.52 -26.57
N SER A 13 -22.16 -22.94 -27.73
CA SER A 13 -21.33 -21.72 -27.79
C SER A 13 -22.03 -20.51 -27.19
N ILE A 14 -23.33 -20.34 -27.43
CA ILE A 14 -24.15 -19.29 -26.80
C ILE A 14 -24.21 -19.49 -25.29
N LEU A 15 -24.38 -20.74 -24.83
CA LEU A 15 -24.39 -21.06 -23.41
C LEU A 15 -23.05 -20.65 -22.76
N ILE A 16 -21.92 -21.03 -23.35
CA ILE A 16 -20.59 -20.68 -22.83
C ILE A 16 -20.34 -19.17 -22.85
N ALA A 17 -20.77 -18.48 -23.92
CA ALA A 17 -20.68 -17.02 -24.00
C ALA A 17 -21.53 -16.31 -22.95
N TYR A 18 -22.63 -16.92 -22.49
CA TYR A 18 -23.49 -16.36 -21.44
C TYR A 18 -22.98 -16.62 -20.01
N ILE A 19 -22.21 -17.70 -19.80
CA ILE A 19 -21.60 -18.04 -18.51
C ILE A 19 -20.92 -16.82 -17.83
N PRO A 20 -20.00 -16.04 -18.45
CA PRO A 20 -19.35 -14.86 -17.84
C PRO A 20 -20.31 -13.80 -17.31
N PHE A 21 -21.50 -13.68 -17.88
CA PHE A 21 -22.51 -12.69 -17.47
C PHE A 21 -23.50 -13.24 -16.42
N SER A 22 -23.43 -14.54 -16.12
CA SER A 22 -24.33 -15.20 -15.19
C SER A 22 -23.79 -15.18 -13.75
N LYS A 23 -24.69 -15.44 -12.77
CA LYS A 23 -24.31 -15.57 -11.36
C LYS A 23 -23.37 -16.75 -11.07
N ILE A 24 -23.27 -17.73 -11.95
CA ILE A 24 -22.39 -18.90 -11.79
C ILE A 24 -20.92 -18.47 -11.86
N MET A 25 -20.58 -17.49 -12.71
CA MET A 25 -19.20 -17.00 -12.81
C MET A 25 -18.73 -16.24 -11.57
N HIS A 26 -19.66 -15.75 -10.76
CA HIS A 26 -19.32 -15.18 -9.45
C HIS A 26 -18.70 -16.24 -8.52
N MET A 27 -19.12 -17.52 -8.63
CA MET A 27 -18.56 -18.61 -7.83
C MET A 27 -17.10 -18.92 -8.21
N ALA A 28 -16.69 -18.70 -9.46
CA ALA A 28 -15.29 -18.84 -9.86
C ALA A 28 -14.38 -17.85 -9.11
N GLY A 29 -14.90 -16.69 -8.70
CA GLY A 29 -14.19 -15.70 -7.90
C GLY A 29 -13.79 -16.17 -6.50
N ILE A 30 -14.46 -17.20 -5.96
CA ILE A 30 -14.12 -17.79 -4.65
C ILE A 30 -12.75 -18.46 -4.72
N PHE A 31 -12.49 -19.18 -5.81
CA PHE A 31 -11.21 -19.87 -6.03
C PHE A 31 -10.08 -18.93 -6.41
N LEU A 32 -10.38 -17.92 -7.23
CA LEU A 32 -9.42 -16.90 -7.68
C LEU A 32 -9.30 -15.73 -6.70
N SER A 33 -9.79 -15.88 -5.47
CA SER A 33 -9.73 -14.80 -4.47
C SER A 33 -8.27 -14.42 -4.18
N PRO A 34 -7.98 -13.12 -3.98
CA PRO A 34 -6.61 -12.65 -3.73
C PRO A 34 -5.94 -13.36 -2.56
N THR A 35 -6.67 -13.68 -1.50
CA THR A 35 -6.13 -14.40 -0.33
C THR A 35 -5.68 -15.82 -0.64
N ARG A 36 -6.17 -16.44 -1.72
CA ARG A 36 -5.80 -17.79 -2.15
C ARG A 36 -4.79 -17.81 -3.29
N ASN A 37 -4.84 -16.82 -4.19
CA ASN A 37 -4.01 -16.79 -5.40
C ASN A 37 -2.83 -15.80 -5.32
N MET A 38 -2.84 -14.85 -4.38
CA MET A 38 -1.74 -13.91 -4.23
C MET A 38 -0.53 -14.61 -3.62
N ARG A 39 0.63 -14.42 -4.25
CA ARG A 39 1.88 -14.99 -3.78
C ARG A 39 2.25 -14.37 -2.42
N ASN A 40 2.52 -15.21 -1.43
CA ASN A 40 3.06 -14.75 -0.15
C ASN A 40 4.56 -14.45 -0.27
N ASP A 41 4.92 -13.29 -0.82
CA ASP A 41 6.31 -12.82 -0.95
C ASP A 41 6.67 -11.72 0.04
N SER A 42 5.86 -11.54 1.09
CA SER A 42 6.08 -10.59 2.19
C SER A 42 7.49 -10.66 2.80
N ARG A 43 8.10 -11.86 2.82
CA ARG A 43 9.46 -12.10 3.32
C ARG A 43 10.56 -12.05 2.26
N MET A 44 10.21 -12.05 0.97
CA MET A 44 11.17 -11.98 -0.14
C MET A 44 11.30 -10.57 -0.71
N ARG A 45 10.23 -9.77 -0.67
CA ARG A 45 10.22 -8.41 -1.20
C ARG A 45 9.73 -7.43 -0.14
N ARG A 46 10.57 -6.45 0.17
CA ARG A 46 10.16 -5.29 0.95
C ARG A 46 9.34 -4.37 0.04
N HIS A 47 8.06 -4.23 0.35
CA HIS A 47 7.19 -3.25 -0.30
C HIS A 47 7.41 -1.89 0.37
N VAL A 48 8.13 -1.00 -0.32
CA VAL A 48 8.36 0.38 0.14
C VAL A 48 7.22 1.26 -0.39
N ASN A 49 6.61 2.05 0.48
CA ASN A 49 5.51 2.93 0.10
C ASN A 49 6.03 4.10 -0.77
N PRO A 50 5.55 4.28 -2.02
CA PRO A 50 5.99 5.38 -2.89
C PRO A 50 5.51 6.76 -2.43
N TRP A 51 4.55 6.83 -1.50
CA TRP A 51 3.97 8.08 -1.01
C TRP A 51 4.68 8.65 0.22
N ILE A 52 5.52 7.85 0.88
CA ILE A 52 6.33 8.33 2.01
C ILE A 52 7.58 8.97 1.42
N LYS A 53 7.59 10.30 1.36
CA LYS A 53 8.83 11.05 1.10
C LYS A 53 9.86 10.67 2.18
N PRO A 54 11.16 10.56 1.83
CA PRO A 54 12.18 10.37 2.85
C PRO A 54 12.01 11.47 3.90
N ALA A 55 11.86 11.07 5.17
CA ALA A 55 11.72 12.02 6.26
C ALA A 55 12.95 12.92 6.28
N LYS A 56 12.76 14.23 6.42
CA LYS A 56 13.87 15.15 6.66
C LYS A 56 14.41 14.81 8.05
N LEU A 57 15.61 14.23 8.09
CA LEU A 57 16.31 13.96 9.34
C LEU A 57 16.90 15.30 9.80
N HIS A 58 16.44 15.80 10.94
CA HIS A 58 17.06 16.94 11.61
C HIS A 58 18.06 16.38 12.62
N THR A 59 19.29 16.90 12.65
CA THR A 59 20.20 16.60 13.77
C THR A 59 19.66 17.25 15.04
N TYR A 60 20.09 16.77 16.20
CA TYR A 60 19.62 17.31 17.48
C TYR A 60 19.93 18.81 17.61
N GLU A 61 21.14 19.24 17.22
CA GLU A 61 21.55 20.64 17.19
C GLU A 61 20.67 21.52 16.28
N GLU A 62 20.32 21.03 15.08
CA GLU A 62 19.45 21.75 14.15
C GLU A 62 18.02 21.87 14.67
N TRP A 63 17.49 20.79 15.26
CA TRP A 63 16.18 20.78 15.89
C TRP A 63 16.15 21.75 17.09
N GLU A 64 17.15 21.71 17.96
CA GLU A 64 17.19 22.58 19.13
C GLU A 64 17.27 24.06 18.72
N LYS A 65 18.02 24.39 17.67
CA LYS A 65 18.07 25.75 17.11
C LYS A 65 16.75 26.19 16.46
N GLU A 66 16.06 25.30 15.76
CA GLU A 66 14.78 25.58 15.09
C GLU A 66 13.63 25.76 16.08
N PHE A 67 13.66 25.02 17.20
CA PHE A 67 12.57 24.99 18.18
C PHE A 67 12.89 25.69 19.51
N LYS A 68 14.05 26.35 19.65
CA LYS A 68 14.49 27.00 20.90
C LYS A 68 13.44 27.90 21.55
N ASP A 69 12.73 28.70 20.76
CA ASP A 69 11.78 29.69 21.28
C ASP A 69 10.56 28.98 21.90
N GLN A 70 10.13 27.87 21.28
CA GLN A 70 9.05 27.02 21.77
C GLN A 70 9.49 26.21 23.00
N LEU A 71 10.74 25.76 23.03
CA LEU A 71 11.29 25.00 24.16
C LEU A 71 11.42 25.87 25.41
N VAL A 72 11.84 27.13 25.25
CA VAL A 72 11.91 28.12 26.34
C VAL A 72 10.51 28.45 26.88
N GLU A 73 9.52 28.61 26.00
CA GLU A 73 8.13 28.88 26.40
C GLU A 73 7.53 27.75 27.25
N VAL A 74 7.86 26.50 26.93
CA VAL A 74 7.39 25.29 27.65
C VAL A 74 8.29 24.93 28.84
N GLY A 75 9.38 25.67 29.07
CA GLY A 75 10.30 25.47 30.19
C GLY A 75 11.20 24.24 30.06
N ILE A 76 11.43 23.77 28.82
CA ILE A 76 12.34 22.65 28.55
C ILE A 76 13.77 23.21 28.47
N PRO A 77 14.73 22.65 29.22
CA PRO A 77 16.10 23.13 29.20
C PRO A 77 16.78 22.81 27.86
N LEU A 78 17.44 23.82 27.30
CA LEU A 78 18.32 23.71 26.15
C LEU A 78 19.69 23.19 26.62
N GLU A 79 20.28 22.26 25.86
CA GLU A 79 21.62 21.73 26.10
C GLU A 79 22.68 22.71 25.58
N TYR A 80 22.55 23.18 24.34
CA TYR A 80 23.57 24.04 23.71
C TYR A 80 23.41 25.54 24.04
N ALA A 81 22.24 26.00 24.49
CA ALA A 81 22.10 27.39 24.93
C ALA A 81 22.83 27.68 26.26
N LYS A 82 23.18 26.64 27.03
CA LYS A 82 24.00 26.79 28.24
C LYS A 82 25.45 27.15 27.91
N GLU A 83 25.99 26.65 26.81
CA GLU A 83 27.40 26.84 26.43
C GLU A 83 27.68 28.25 25.87
N GLU A 84 26.75 28.85 25.11
CA GLU A 84 26.90 30.22 24.58
C GLU A 84 26.86 31.30 25.67
N GLY A 85 26.27 31.00 26.84
CA GLY A 85 26.21 31.90 27.99
C GLY A 85 27.40 31.81 28.95
N GLU A 86 28.28 30.83 28.79
CA GLU A 86 29.39 30.54 29.71
C GLU A 86 30.76 30.95 29.15
N SER A 87 30.80 31.54 27.93
CA SER A 87 32.01 32.05 27.28
C SER A 87 32.13 33.59 27.28
N SER A 88 31.51 34.29 28.24
CA SER A 88 31.68 35.74 28.46
C SER A 88 32.01 36.07 29.90
#